data_AF-A0A7S2F363-F1
#
_entry.id   AF-A0A7S2F363-F1
#
_cell.length_a   1.000
_cell.length_b   1.000
_cell.length_c   1.000
_cell.angle_alpha   90.00
_cell.angle_beta   90.00
_cell.angle_gamma   90.00
#
_symmetry.space_group_name_H-M   'P 1'
#
loop_
_entity.id
_entity.type
_entity.pdbx_description
1 polymer ?
#
loop_
_entity_poly.entity_id
_entity_poly.type
_entity_poly.pdbx_seq_one_letter_code
_entity_poly.pdbx_strand_id
1 'polypeptide(L)'
;YAEAKAAPAPPAQHIAGAGSETDTFAAAIAKANTQAQPVSTEQMQARDELMMKRQKEADERAREFMAIKIEQSMTSAAMTKEKAEDEAILMAGERIRAEERAEAASAKAKILKQEAANAATARAMAEQRAANAAAEIANAEAYKAATARQEAEEAAAFARAAIARAEAEAAAAAAKAKMFEDEAAQAARLRADSEALAKAQADLKDLEDVRERRNGEVEMRKQSYLAAKEELKIATDWQAQCRAAEKAASAEAQSEVRGAVSQYMLKVPKFKPIDAATAAAAAESNAHAIAKMQAAAAASIARTQADDRLATANARLAAEGEALSKAEADVTALEWIRARRQQDVEDKMRAVNRTEQLLHADDVKQRAQAAVKEARAEMEDTPKLKAASEPTKPFWEKHAETLREFASPTGAGLVTAAGLCAVFVMRKVLTGV
;
A
#
# COMPACT_ATOMS: atom_id res chain seq x y z
N TYR A 1 -56.69 -16.41 63.46
CA TYR A 1 -56.80 -14.94 63.48
C TYR A 1 -56.93 -14.49 62.05
N ALA A 2 -58.05 -14.11 61.49
CA ALA A 2 -59.48 -14.08 61.77
C ALA A 2 -60.02 -13.63 60.39
N GLU A 3 -61.16 -14.01 59.82
CA GLU A 3 -62.34 -14.77 60.19
C GLU A 3 -63.11 -14.84 58.85
N ALA A 4 -63.63 -16.02 58.46
CA ALA A 4 -65.06 -16.36 58.56
C ALA A 4 -65.90 -15.74 57.43
N LYS A 5 -66.90 -16.38 56.82
CA LYS A 5 -67.74 -17.57 57.08
C LYS A 5 -68.60 -17.69 55.78
N ALA A 6 -69.20 -18.80 55.37
CA ALA A 6 -69.53 -20.05 56.03
C ALA A 6 -69.76 -21.13 54.94
N ALA A 7 -69.35 -22.35 55.27
CA ALA A 7 -69.76 -23.62 54.67
C ALA A 7 -71.01 -24.16 55.45
N PRO A 8 -71.39 -25.45 55.40
CA PRO A 8 -71.77 -26.36 54.29
C PRO A 8 -73.09 -27.16 54.58
N ALA A 9 -73.43 -28.07 53.66
CA ALA A 9 -73.99 -29.43 53.88
C ALA A 9 -75.49 -29.64 54.28
N PRO A 10 -76.07 -30.84 53.98
CA PRO A 10 -77.50 -31.21 54.11
C PRO A 10 -77.82 -31.75 55.53
N PRO A 11 -79.06 -32.13 55.93
CA PRO A 11 -79.59 -33.50 55.70
C PRO A 11 -81.14 -33.66 55.81
N ALA A 12 -81.55 -34.92 56.02
CA ALA A 12 -82.88 -35.52 56.04
C ALA A 12 -83.72 -35.34 57.34
N GLN A 13 -85.01 -35.73 57.19
CA GLN A 13 -85.93 -36.37 58.16
C GLN A 13 -86.53 -35.57 59.35
N HIS A 14 -87.87 -35.65 59.47
CA HIS A 14 -88.70 -36.06 60.64
C HIS A 14 -90.19 -35.88 60.25
N ILE A 15 -91.06 -36.90 60.16
CA ILE A 15 -91.75 -37.72 61.19
C ILE A 15 -92.77 -36.94 62.05
N ALA A 16 -94.05 -37.35 61.95
CA ALA A 16 -95.04 -37.56 63.04
C ALA A 16 -96.42 -37.84 62.41
N GLY A 17 -97.29 -38.77 62.82
CA GLY A 17 -97.35 -39.74 63.94
C GLY A 17 -98.58 -40.66 63.73
N ALA A 18 -98.52 -41.93 64.13
CA ALA A 18 -99.21 -42.56 65.29
C ALA A 18 -100.68 -42.95 65.02
N GLY A 19 -101.26 -44.11 65.37
CA GLY A 19 -100.94 -45.40 66.06
C GLY A 19 -102.03 -46.43 65.65
N SER A 20 -101.87 -47.77 65.68
CA SER A 20 -101.91 -48.73 66.83
C SER A 20 -103.22 -48.60 67.67
N GLU A 21 -103.99 -49.61 68.11
CA GLU A 21 -103.91 -51.06 68.43
C GLU A 21 -105.37 -51.61 68.51
N THR A 22 -105.73 -52.82 68.06
CA THR A 22 -105.93 -54.10 68.80
C THR A 22 -106.56 -54.10 70.20
N ASP A 23 -107.41 -55.13 70.41
CA ASP A 23 -107.90 -55.73 71.67
C ASP A 23 -109.09 -55.03 72.38
N THR A 24 -110.13 -55.68 72.93
CA THR A 24 -110.30 -57.06 73.43
C THR A 24 -111.78 -57.34 73.79
N PHE A 25 -112.19 -58.62 73.74
CA PHE A 25 -112.80 -59.39 74.85
C PHE A 25 -114.30 -59.26 75.20
N ALA A 26 -114.96 -60.42 75.13
CA ALA A 26 -116.25 -60.71 75.74
C ALA A 26 -116.07 -61.09 77.22
N ALA A 27 -116.49 -60.21 78.13
CA ALA A 27 -116.94 -60.55 79.49
C ALA A 27 -117.67 -59.36 80.13
N ALA A 28 -118.99 -59.28 79.96
CA ALA A 28 -119.88 -58.55 80.87
C ALA A 28 -121.29 -59.18 80.84
N ILE A 29 -121.48 -60.21 81.67
CA ILE A 29 -122.80 -60.60 82.19
C ILE A 29 -122.87 -60.17 83.65
N ALA A 30 -124.06 -59.66 84.01
CA ALA A 30 -124.61 -59.27 85.32
C ALA A 30 -124.20 -57.87 85.82
N LYS A 31 -125.13 -56.91 86.06
CA LYS A 31 -126.42 -57.08 86.76
C LYS A 31 -127.34 -55.86 86.53
N ALA A 32 -128.58 -56.07 86.08
CA ALA A 32 -129.78 -55.34 86.51
C ALA A 32 -131.08 -56.01 86.00
N ASN A 33 -131.79 -56.64 86.94
CA ASN A 33 -133.18 -57.11 86.94
C ASN A 33 -134.17 -56.01 86.48
N THR A 34 -135.27 -56.20 85.73
CA THR A 34 -136.55 -56.94 85.92
C THR A 34 -137.40 -56.65 84.64
N GLN A 35 -138.34 -57.46 84.12
CA GLN A 35 -139.65 -57.89 84.64
C GLN A 35 -140.21 -59.03 83.76
N ALA A 36 -141.00 -59.90 84.37
CA ALA A 36 -141.60 -61.11 83.79
C ALA A 36 -143.02 -60.87 83.25
N GLN A 37 -143.48 -61.67 82.26
CA GLN A 37 -144.86 -62.17 82.16
C GLN A 37 -144.93 -63.54 81.41
N PRO A 38 -145.86 -64.45 81.78
CA PRO A 38 -145.86 -65.84 81.33
C PRO A 38 -146.83 -66.16 80.17
N VAL A 39 -146.55 -67.31 79.56
CA VAL A 39 -147.13 -67.92 78.34
C VAL A 39 -148.35 -68.80 78.66
N SER A 40 -149.32 -68.91 77.74
CA SER A 40 -150.41 -69.91 77.78
C SER A 40 -150.18 -71.06 76.79
N THR A 41 -150.67 -72.24 77.16
CA THR A 41 -150.35 -73.58 76.60
C THR A 41 -150.94 -73.89 75.22
N GLU A 42 -151.68 -72.99 74.58
CA GLU A 42 -152.20 -73.20 73.22
C GLU A 42 -151.26 -72.69 72.10
N GLN A 43 -150.20 -71.95 72.44
CA GLN A 43 -149.20 -71.44 71.48
C GLN A 43 -148.08 -72.43 71.11
N MET A 44 -148.09 -73.66 71.65
CA MET A 44 -147.02 -74.64 71.42
C MET A 44 -147.29 -75.56 70.21
N GLN A 45 -148.55 -75.91 69.93
CA GLN A 45 -148.86 -76.90 68.88
C GLN A 45 -148.99 -76.30 67.47
N ALA A 46 -149.29 -75.01 67.34
CA ALA A 46 -149.31 -74.32 66.03
C ALA A 46 -147.92 -73.89 65.53
N ARG A 47 -146.88 -73.94 66.38
CA ARG A 47 -145.50 -73.52 66.03
C ARG A 47 -144.67 -74.65 65.40
N ASP A 48 -144.98 -75.90 65.72
CA ASP A 48 -144.16 -77.05 65.30
C ASP A 48 -144.50 -77.54 63.87
N GLU A 49 -145.71 -77.33 63.36
CA GLU A 49 -146.06 -77.67 61.96
C GLU A 49 -145.45 -76.72 60.92
N LEU A 50 -145.09 -75.48 61.29
CA LEU A 50 -144.53 -74.48 60.38
C LEU A 50 -143.00 -74.61 60.19
N MET A 51 -142.30 -75.25 61.14
CA MET A 51 -140.86 -75.50 61.07
C MET A 51 -140.49 -76.66 60.13
N MET A 52 -141.33 -77.70 60.02
CA MET A 52 -141.05 -78.85 59.16
C MET A 52 -141.21 -78.56 57.65
N LYS A 53 -141.98 -77.54 57.26
CA LYS A 53 -142.10 -77.12 55.84
C LYS A 53 -140.91 -76.31 55.35
N ARG A 54 -140.26 -75.51 56.20
CA ARG A 54 -139.08 -74.69 55.83
C ARG A 54 -137.79 -75.49 55.74
N GLN A 55 -137.69 -76.63 56.42
CA GLN A 55 -136.51 -77.49 56.37
C GLN A 55 -136.37 -78.20 55.01
N LYS A 56 -137.50 -78.56 54.37
CA LYS A 56 -137.50 -79.32 53.10
C LYS A 56 -137.13 -78.48 51.87
N GLU A 57 -137.45 -77.19 51.86
CA GLU A 57 -137.08 -76.27 50.76
C GLU A 57 -135.61 -75.81 50.82
N ALA A 58 -134.93 -75.96 51.97
CA ALA A 58 -133.52 -75.61 52.12
C ALA A 58 -132.56 -76.68 51.55
N ASP A 59 -132.94 -77.96 51.63
CA ASP A 59 -132.09 -79.07 51.18
C ASP A 59 -132.07 -79.26 49.66
N GLU A 60 -133.09 -78.79 48.94
CA GLU A 60 -133.16 -78.89 47.47
C GLU A 60 -132.27 -77.83 46.78
N ARG A 61 -132.16 -76.61 47.34
CA ARG A 61 -131.28 -75.55 46.83
C ARG A 61 -129.79 -75.81 47.06
N ALA A 62 -129.43 -76.62 48.05
CA ALA A 62 -128.03 -76.95 48.34
C ALA A 62 -127.43 -77.92 47.30
N ARG A 63 -128.24 -78.74 46.62
CA ARG A 63 -127.76 -79.69 45.60
C ARG A 63 -127.49 -79.04 44.24
N GLU A 64 -128.26 -78.03 43.85
CA GLU A 64 -128.05 -77.32 42.58
C GLU A 64 -126.76 -76.46 42.59
N PHE A 65 -126.33 -75.96 43.75
CA PHE A 65 -125.13 -75.11 43.84
C PHE A 65 -123.80 -75.89 43.75
N MET A 66 -123.78 -77.17 44.13
CA MET A 66 -122.57 -78.02 44.04
C MET A 66 -122.30 -78.51 42.61
N ALA A 67 -123.32 -78.62 41.76
CA ALA A 67 -123.15 -79.05 40.37
C ALA A 67 -122.45 -77.98 39.50
N ILE A 68 -122.75 -76.69 39.71
CA ILE A 68 -122.20 -75.59 38.89
C ILE A 68 -120.71 -75.32 39.18
N LYS A 69 -120.23 -75.60 40.40
CA LYS A 69 -118.85 -75.29 40.81
C LYS A 69 -117.80 -76.25 40.24
N ILE A 70 -118.21 -77.45 39.81
CA ILE A 70 -117.29 -78.46 39.25
C ILE A 70 -116.99 -78.17 37.76
N GLU A 71 -117.90 -77.54 37.02
CA GLU A 71 -117.65 -77.16 35.61
C GLU A 71 -116.69 -75.96 35.46
N GLN A 72 -116.63 -75.04 36.43
CA GLN A 72 -115.75 -73.87 36.33
C GLN A 72 -114.25 -74.15 36.64
N SER A 73 -113.90 -75.25 37.32
CA SER A 73 -112.50 -75.54 37.66
C SER A 73 -111.71 -76.29 36.58
N MET A 74 -112.37 -76.91 35.59
CA MET A 74 -111.69 -77.68 34.53
C MET A 74 -111.19 -76.81 33.36
N THR A 75 -111.74 -75.61 33.16
CA THR A 75 -111.37 -74.73 32.02
C THR A 75 -110.23 -73.75 32.31
N SER A 76 -109.89 -73.45 33.58
CA SER A 76 -108.79 -72.53 33.90
C SER A 76 -107.39 -73.18 33.89
N ALA A 77 -107.29 -74.51 34.03
CA ALA A 77 -106.00 -75.20 34.13
C ALA A 77 -105.33 -75.48 32.77
N ALA A 78 -106.07 -75.47 31.66
CA ALA A 78 -105.50 -75.70 30.32
C ALA A 78 -104.81 -74.45 29.72
N MET A 79 -105.24 -73.23 30.11
CA MET A 79 -104.76 -71.96 29.53
C MET A 79 -103.43 -71.45 30.10
N THR A 80 -102.93 -72.00 31.22
CA THR A 80 -101.70 -71.53 31.87
C THR A 80 -100.42 -72.21 31.38
N LYS A 81 -100.52 -73.35 30.68
CA LYS A 81 -99.32 -74.08 30.20
C LYS A 81 -98.80 -73.54 28.86
N GLU A 82 -99.69 -73.04 28.00
CA GLU A 82 -99.35 -72.52 26.67
C GLU A 82 -98.63 -71.15 26.74
N LYS A 83 -98.93 -70.31 27.73
CA LYS A 83 -98.28 -68.99 27.89
C LYS A 83 -96.82 -69.03 28.38
N ALA A 84 -96.36 -70.13 28.97
CA ALA A 84 -95.01 -70.20 29.54
C ALA A 84 -93.92 -70.57 28.51
N GLU A 85 -94.29 -71.20 27.40
CA GLU A 85 -93.34 -71.63 26.36
C GLU A 85 -93.01 -70.51 25.35
N ASP A 86 -93.95 -69.60 25.09
CA ASP A 86 -93.74 -68.47 24.17
C ASP A 86 -92.80 -67.37 24.72
N GLU A 87 -92.74 -67.19 26.05
CA GLU A 87 -91.94 -66.13 26.69
C GLU A 87 -90.42 -66.47 26.70
N ALA A 88 -90.07 -67.76 26.69
CA ALA A 88 -88.68 -68.23 26.67
C ALA A 88 -87.99 -68.05 25.31
N ILE A 89 -88.74 -68.16 24.20
CA ILE A 89 -88.21 -67.99 22.83
C ILE A 89 -87.84 -66.52 22.56
N LEU A 90 -88.61 -65.59 23.11
CA LEU A 90 -88.42 -64.14 22.90
C LEU A 90 -87.12 -63.62 23.54
N MET A 91 -86.78 -64.10 24.74
CA MET A 91 -85.56 -63.71 25.48
C MET A 91 -84.27 -64.21 24.82
N ALA A 92 -84.29 -65.39 24.18
CA ALA A 92 -83.14 -65.91 23.45
C ALA A 92 -82.82 -65.08 22.20
N GLY A 93 -83.84 -64.58 21.50
CA GLY A 93 -83.68 -63.74 20.31
C GLY A 93 -83.19 -62.31 20.59
N GLU A 94 -83.32 -61.81 21.82
CA GLU A 94 -82.79 -60.49 22.23
C GLU A 94 -81.31 -60.56 22.61
N ARG A 95 -80.85 -61.68 23.20
CA ARG A 95 -79.44 -61.89 23.53
C ARG A 95 -78.54 -61.93 22.30
N ILE A 96 -78.95 -62.63 21.24
CA ILE A 96 -78.19 -62.73 19.98
C ILE A 96 -78.06 -61.34 19.32
N ARG A 97 -79.13 -60.54 19.31
CA ARG A 97 -79.11 -59.17 18.75
C ARG A 97 -78.31 -58.17 19.59
N ALA A 98 -78.03 -58.45 20.86
CA ALA A 98 -77.17 -57.61 21.69
C ALA A 98 -75.68 -57.92 21.44
N GLU A 99 -75.35 -59.19 21.25
CA GLU A 99 -73.97 -59.66 21.01
C GLU A 99 -73.45 -59.21 19.63
N GLU A 100 -74.27 -59.31 18.57
CA GLU A 100 -73.92 -58.80 17.23
C GLU A 100 -73.68 -57.28 17.21
N ARG A 101 -74.41 -56.50 18.02
CA ARG A 101 -74.18 -55.05 18.16
C ARG A 101 -72.88 -54.72 18.90
N ALA A 102 -72.49 -55.54 19.88
CA ALA A 102 -71.24 -55.37 20.61
C ALA A 102 -70.03 -55.69 19.71
N GLU A 103 -70.10 -56.73 18.88
CA GLU A 103 -69.06 -57.07 17.92
C GLU A 103 -68.91 -56.02 16.81
N ALA A 104 -70.01 -55.52 16.26
CA ALA A 104 -69.99 -54.44 15.27
C ALA A 104 -69.39 -53.13 15.83
N ALA A 105 -69.67 -52.79 17.09
CA ALA A 105 -69.09 -51.62 17.76
C ALA A 105 -67.57 -51.77 17.98
N SER A 106 -67.11 -52.97 18.38
CA SER A 106 -65.69 -53.29 18.56
C SER A 106 -64.91 -53.23 17.24
N ALA A 107 -65.48 -53.78 16.16
CA ALA A 107 -64.88 -53.71 14.82
C ALA A 107 -64.79 -52.25 14.32
N LYS A 108 -65.85 -51.46 14.51
CA LYS A 108 -65.87 -50.05 14.12
C LYS A 108 -64.84 -49.21 14.89
N ALA A 109 -64.66 -49.48 16.19
CA ALA A 109 -63.65 -48.80 17.00
C ALA A 109 -62.21 -49.11 16.56
N LYS A 110 -61.94 -50.35 16.13
CA LYS A 110 -60.61 -50.73 15.59
C LYS A 110 -60.31 -50.01 14.27
N ILE A 111 -61.28 -49.92 13.36
CA ILE A 111 -61.12 -49.22 12.09
C ILE A 111 -60.84 -47.73 12.32
N LEU A 112 -61.62 -47.07 13.18
CA LEU A 112 -61.42 -45.66 13.50
C LEU A 112 -60.05 -45.38 14.15
N LYS A 113 -59.56 -46.29 15.00
CA LYS A 113 -58.22 -46.17 15.59
C LYS A 113 -57.11 -46.32 14.54
N GLN A 114 -57.29 -47.22 13.58
CA GLN A 114 -56.35 -47.40 12.46
C GLN A 114 -56.36 -46.19 11.51
N GLU A 115 -57.53 -45.64 11.20
CA GLU A 115 -57.67 -44.44 10.36
C GLU A 115 -57.05 -43.21 11.04
N ALA A 116 -57.23 -43.04 12.35
CA ALA A 116 -56.58 -41.98 13.11
C ALA A 116 -55.03 -42.12 13.11
N ALA A 117 -54.51 -43.35 13.22
CA ALA A 117 -53.08 -43.61 13.14
C ALA A 117 -52.52 -43.33 11.73
N ASN A 118 -53.25 -43.72 10.68
CA ASN A 118 -52.88 -43.45 9.30
C ASN A 118 -52.92 -41.94 8.99
N ALA A 119 -53.94 -41.22 9.49
CA ALA A 119 -54.05 -39.76 9.36
C ALA A 119 -52.93 -39.03 10.11
N ALA A 120 -52.55 -39.49 11.31
CA ALA A 120 -51.42 -38.94 12.06
C ALA A 120 -50.09 -39.16 11.33
N THR A 121 -49.88 -40.34 10.76
CA THR A 121 -48.67 -40.66 9.97
C THR A 121 -48.61 -39.83 8.69
N ALA A 122 -49.75 -39.66 8.01
CA ALA A 122 -49.84 -38.82 6.81
C ALA A 122 -49.55 -37.34 7.12
N ARG A 123 -50.01 -36.82 8.26
CA ARG A 123 -49.69 -35.46 8.73
C ARG A 123 -48.20 -35.31 9.05
N ALA A 124 -47.61 -36.25 9.78
CA ALA A 124 -46.18 -36.22 10.10
C ALA A 124 -45.31 -36.24 8.83
N MET A 125 -45.67 -37.05 7.83
CA MET A 125 -44.98 -37.07 6.54
C MET A 125 -45.16 -35.77 5.74
N ALA A 126 -46.35 -35.15 5.79
CA ALA A 126 -46.60 -33.88 5.14
C ALA A 126 -45.80 -32.73 5.80
N GLU A 127 -45.75 -32.71 7.13
CA GLU A 127 -44.93 -31.76 7.90
C GLU A 127 -43.44 -31.94 7.63
N GLN A 128 -42.95 -33.19 7.58
CA GLN A 128 -41.55 -33.46 7.24
C GLN A 128 -41.20 -33.05 5.80
N ARG A 129 -42.11 -33.25 4.83
CA ARG A 129 -41.92 -32.76 3.46
C ARG A 129 -41.92 -31.24 3.38
N ALA A 130 -42.80 -30.57 4.15
CA ALA A 130 -42.82 -29.11 4.22
C ALA A 130 -41.52 -28.56 4.85
N ALA A 131 -41.01 -29.20 5.90
CA ALA A 131 -39.74 -28.83 6.53
C ALA A 131 -38.55 -29.04 5.57
N ASN A 132 -38.50 -30.17 4.85
CA ASN A 132 -37.46 -30.43 3.87
C ASN A 132 -37.51 -29.43 2.69
N ALA A 133 -38.71 -29.11 2.18
CA ALA A 133 -38.88 -28.11 1.12
C ALA A 133 -38.43 -26.70 1.58
N ALA A 134 -38.74 -26.31 2.82
CA ALA A 134 -38.26 -25.06 3.38
C ALA A 134 -36.73 -25.02 3.52
N ALA A 135 -36.11 -26.13 3.93
CA ALA A 135 -34.66 -26.26 4.01
C ALA A 135 -33.98 -26.21 2.62
N GLU A 136 -34.58 -26.85 1.61
CA GLU A 136 -34.10 -26.79 0.23
C GLU A 136 -34.16 -25.37 -0.34
N ILE A 137 -35.25 -24.64 -0.09
CA ILE A 137 -35.38 -23.23 -0.50
C ILE A 137 -34.34 -22.37 0.20
N ALA A 138 -34.17 -22.51 1.52
CA ALA A 138 -33.17 -21.76 2.29
C ALA A 138 -31.73 -22.05 1.82
N ASN A 139 -31.42 -23.32 1.50
CA ASN A 139 -30.12 -23.70 0.94
C ASN A 139 -29.90 -23.13 -0.47
N ALA A 140 -30.93 -23.12 -1.33
CA ALA A 140 -30.85 -22.53 -2.66
C ALA A 140 -30.67 -21.00 -2.61
N GLU A 141 -31.33 -20.31 -1.68
CA GLU A 141 -31.16 -18.88 -1.44
C GLU A 141 -29.77 -18.57 -0.86
N ALA A 142 -29.29 -19.36 0.08
CA ALA A 142 -27.94 -19.24 0.62
C ALA A 142 -26.86 -19.44 -0.46
N TYR A 143 -27.05 -20.42 -1.37
CA TYR A 143 -26.15 -20.64 -2.49
C TYR A 143 -26.14 -19.44 -3.46
N LYS A 144 -27.31 -18.91 -3.84
CA LYS A 144 -27.39 -17.71 -4.69
C LYS A 144 -26.77 -16.48 -4.06
N ALA A 145 -26.93 -16.30 -2.74
CA ALA A 145 -26.31 -15.20 -2.01
C ALA A 145 -24.77 -15.38 -1.93
N ALA A 146 -24.29 -16.61 -1.78
CA ALA A 146 -22.86 -16.92 -1.79
C ALA A 146 -22.22 -16.66 -3.16
N THR A 147 -22.87 -17.09 -4.25
CA THR A 147 -22.37 -16.84 -5.62
C THR A 147 -22.38 -15.35 -5.95
N ALA A 148 -23.44 -14.61 -5.58
CA ALA A 148 -23.50 -13.16 -5.80
C ALA A 148 -22.43 -12.40 -5.00
N ARG A 149 -22.07 -12.86 -3.79
CA ARG A 149 -20.95 -12.30 -3.02
C ARG A 149 -19.61 -12.60 -3.68
N GLN A 150 -19.41 -13.82 -4.15
CA GLN A 150 -18.17 -14.20 -4.86
C GLN A 150 -18.00 -13.38 -6.15
N GLU A 151 -19.06 -13.23 -6.95
CA GLU A 151 -19.03 -12.41 -8.18
C GLU A 151 -18.74 -10.93 -7.86
N ALA A 152 -19.31 -10.39 -6.78
CA ALA A 152 -19.02 -9.02 -6.34
C ALA A 152 -17.58 -8.85 -5.83
N GLU A 153 -17.04 -9.84 -5.12
CA GLU A 153 -15.64 -9.84 -4.66
C GLU A 153 -14.65 -9.97 -5.84
N GLU A 154 -14.94 -10.83 -6.82
CA GLU A 154 -14.17 -10.96 -8.05
C GLU A 154 -14.21 -9.67 -8.88
N ALA A 155 -15.39 -9.06 -9.07
CA ALA A 155 -15.53 -7.77 -9.76
C ALA A 155 -14.77 -6.64 -9.03
N ALA A 156 -14.82 -6.61 -7.70
CA ALA A 156 -14.07 -5.65 -6.89
C ALA A 156 -12.55 -5.89 -6.98
N ALA A 157 -12.10 -7.15 -7.03
CA ALA A 157 -10.70 -7.51 -7.22
C ALA A 157 -10.20 -7.09 -8.61
N PHE A 158 -10.98 -7.33 -9.67
CA PHE A 158 -10.68 -6.84 -11.02
C PHE A 158 -10.61 -5.31 -11.09
N ALA A 159 -11.56 -4.61 -10.45
CA ALA A 159 -11.55 -3.15 -10.40
C ALA A 159 -10.30 -2.61 -9.68
N ARG A 160 -9.91 -3.21 -8.56
CA ARG A 160 -8.68 -2.85 -7.83
C ARG A 160 -7.43 -3.14 -8.65
N ALA A 161 -7.37 -4.27 -9.35
CA ALA A 161 -6.26 -4.60 -10.23
C ALA A 161 -6.14 -3.63 -11.43
N ALA A 162 -7.27 -3.21 -11.99
CA ALA A 162 -7.32 -2.22 -13.06
C ALA A 162 -6.83 -0.84 -12.59
N ILE A 163 -7.25 -0.40 -11.39
CA ILE A 163 -6.77 0.85 -10.78
C ILE A 163 -5.26 0.77 -10.52
N ALA A 164 -4.77 -0.32 -9.93
CA ALA A 164 -3.34 -0.50 -9.67
C ALA A 164 -2.51 -0.49 -10.96
N ARG A 165 -3.02 -1.07 -12.05
CA ARG A 165 -2.37 -1.01 -13.37
C ARG A 165 -2.35 0.40 -13.94
N ALA A 166 -3.46 1.13 -13.86
CA ALA A 166 -3.54 2.52 -14.31
C ALA A 166 -2.61 3.44 -13.51
N GLU A 167 -2.52 3.27 -12.19
CA GLU A 167 -1.58 4.00 -11.34
C GLU A 167 -0.13 3.67 -11.67
N ALA A 168 0.20 2.40 -11.94
CA ALA A 168 1.55 1.99 -12.35
C ALA A 168 1.93 2.55 -13.73
N GLU A 169 1.00 2.57 -14.70
CA GLU A 169 1.20 3.17 -16.02
C GLU A 169 1.36 4.70 -15.91
N ALA A 170 0.58 5.36 -15.07
CA ALA A 170 0.72 6.80 -14.79
C ALA A 170 2.06 7.13 -14.10
N ALA A 171 2.50 6.31 -13.12
CA ALA A 171 3.79 6.47 -12.46
C ALA A 171 4.96 6.24 -13.43
N ALA A 172 4.85 5.27 -14.34
CA ALA A 172 5.85 5.03 -15.38
C ALA A 172 5.92 6.18 -16.39
N ALA A 173 4.77 6.77 -16.77
CA ALA A 173 4.72 7.94 -17.63
C ALA A 173 5.34 9.18 -16.95
N ALA A 174 5.04 9.42 -15.67
CA ALA A 174 5.63 10.50 -14.88
C ALA A 174 7.15 10.34 -14.71
N ALA A 175 7.62 9.11 -14.45
CA ALA A 175 9.06 8.81 -14.39
C ALA A 175 9.75 9.06 -15.73
N LYS A 176 9.11 8.68 -16.85
CA LYS A 176 9.64 8.94 -18.20
C LYS A 176 9.71 10.44 -18.52
N ALA A 177 8.69 11.21 -18.15
CA ALA A 177 8.68 12.66 -18.31
C ALA A 177 9.82 13.32 -17.53
N LYS A 178 10.04 12.90 -16.29
CA LYS A 178 11.14 13.41 -15.45
C LYS A 178 12.52 13.11 -16.05
N MET A 179 12.73 11.91 -16.62
CA MET A 179 14.00 11.61 -17.29
C MET A 179 14.26 12.53 -18.49
N PHE A 180 13.23 12.84 -19.29
CA PHE A 180 13.39 13.80 -20.40
C PHE A 180 13.69 15.23 -19.93
N GLU A 181 13.10 15.66 -18.81
CA GLU A 181 13.44 16.96 -18.18
C GLU A 181 14.89 16.99 -17.69
N ASP A 182 15.35 15.91 -17.03
CA ASP A 182 16.72 15.77 -16.56
C ASP A 182 17.72 15.75 -17.74
N GLU A 183 17.43 15.02 -18.82
CA GLU A 183 18.22 15.02 -20.06
C GLU A 183 18.26 16.41 -20.72
N ALA A 184 17.13 17.10 -20.82
CA ALA A 184 17.06 18.44 -21.38
C ALA A 184 17.89 19.43 -20.54
N ALA A 185 17.85 19.32 -19.21
CA ALA A 185 18.67 20.11 -18.29
C ALA A 185 20.16 19.80 -18.43
N GLN A 186 20.54 18.52 -18.59
CA GLN A 186 21.93 18.12 -18.83
C GLN A 186 22.44 18.62 -20.20
N ALA A 187 21.64 18.51 -21.26
CA ALA A 187 21.98 19.03 -22.58
C ALA A 187 22.11 20.57 -22.58
N ALA A 188 21.28 21.27 -21.80
CA ALA A 188 21.41 22.72 -21.62
C ALA A 188 22.72 23.09 -20.88
N ARG A 189 23.09 22.33 -19.83
CA ARG A 189 24.37 22.51 -19.14
C ARG A 189 25.57 22.25 -20.06
N LEU A 190 25.53 21.18 -20.85
CA LEU A 190 26.58 20.87 -21.81
C LEU A 190 26.78 22.03 -22.81
N ARG A 191 25.69 22.60 -23.34
CA ARG A 191 25.76 23.79 -24.22
C ARG A 191 26.41 24.99 -23.52
N ALA A 192 25.98 25.30 -22.29
CA ALA A 192 26.54 26.41 -21.53
C ALA A 192 28.04 26.20 -21.24
N ASP A 193 28.45 25.00 -20.87
CA ASP A 193 29.85 24.67 -20.58
C ASP A 193 30.72 24.69 -21.84
N SER A 194 30.20 24.21 -22.97
CA SER A 194 30.90 24.26 -24.26
C SER A 194 31.00 25.68 -24.83
N GLU A 195 29.98 26.52 -24.67
CA GLU A 195 30.07 27.96 -24.98
C GLU A 195 31.12 28.66 -24.08
N ALA A 196 31.14 28.34 -22.79
CA ALA A 196 32.10 28.89 -21.84
C ALA A 196 33.55 28.46 -22.17
N LEU A 197 33.74 27.22 -22.65
CA LEU A 197 35.01 26.69 -23.13
C LEU A 197 35.46 27.41 -24.41
N ALA A 198 34.56 27.57 -25.39
CA ALA A 198 34.85 28.27 -26.64
C ALA A 198 35.28 29.72 -26.38
N LYS A 199 34.59 30.42 -25.47
CA LYS A 199 34.99 31.78 -25.05
C LYS A 199 36.37 31.79 -24.39
N ALA A 200 36.67 30.83 -23.52
CA ALA A 200 38.00 30.76 -22.88
C ALA A 200 39.12 30.50 -23.89
N GLN A 201 38.87 29.68 -24.90
CA GLN A 201 39.82 29.42 -25.99
C GLN A 201 40.05 30.68 -26.85
N ALA A 202 39.00 31.45 -27.13
CA ALA A 202 39.12 32.73 -27.84
C ALA A 202 39.96 33.73 -27.02
N ASP A 203 39.65 33.91 -25.73
CA ASP A 203 40.41 34.80 -24.83
C ASP A 203 41.89 34.38 -24.75
N LEU A 204 42.18 33.08 -24.73
CA LEU A 204 43.55 32.56 -24.72
C LEU A 204 44.30 32.89 -26.02
N LYS A 205 43.63 32.76 -27.17
CA LYS A 205 44.19 33.11 -28.46
C LYS A 205 44.50 34.61 -28.57
N ASP A 206 43.57 35.46 -28.15
CA ASP A 206 43.78 36.91 -28.14
C ASP A 206 44.99 37.29 -27.27
N LEU A 207 45.20 36.60 -26.14
CA LEU A 207 46.39 36.78 -25.30
C LEU A 207 47.69 36.33 -25.98
N GLU A 208 47.64 35.26 -26.78
CA GLU A 208 48.79 34.81 -27.58
C GLU A 208 49.17 35.86 -28.63
N ASP A 209 48.18 36.42 -29.34
CA ASP A 209 48.40 37.50 -30.32
C ASP A 209 48.95 38.79 -29.67
N VAL A 210 48.55 39.10 -28.43
CA VAL A 210 49.12 40.21 -27.64
C VAL A 210 50.55 39.90 -27.22
N ARG A 211 50.82 38.67 -26.77
CA ARG A 211 52.18 38.24 -26.39
C ARG A 211 53.14 38.28 -27.56
N GLU A 212 52.74 37.83 -28.75
CA GLU A 212 53.58 37.87 -29.94
C GLU A 212 53.94 39.31 -30.32
N ARG A 213 52.98 40.23 -30.28
CA ARG A 213 53.24 41.66 -30.50
C ARG A 213 54.24 42.22 -29.48
N ARG A 214 54.06 41.92 -28.19
CA ARG A 214 54.98 42.36 -27.14
C ARG A 214 56.38 41.74 -27.25
N ASN A 215 56.48 40.47 -27.64
CA ASN A 215 57.76 39.83 -27.94
C ASN A 215 58.48 40.53 -29.10
N GLY A 216 57.74 40.91 -30.16
CA GLY A 216 58.28 41.72 -31.24
C GLY A 216 58.81 43.07 -30.75
N GLU A 217 58.09 43.75 -29.86
CA GLU A 217 58.57 44.99 -29.24
C GLU A 217 59.82 44.79 -28.38
N VAL A 218 59.91 43.70 -27.62
CA VAL A 218 61.11 43.35 -26.84
C VAL A 218 62.31 43.17 -27.77
N GLU A 219 62.16 42.44 -28.87
CA GLU A 219 63.25 42.26 -29.84
C GLU A 219 63.68 43.57 -30.50
N MET A 220 62.72 44.43 -30.87
CA MET A 220 63.03 45.79 -31.34
C MET A 220 63.80 46.60 -30.29
N ARG A 221 63.40 46.55 -29.02
CA ARG A 221 64.11 47.24 -27.93
C ARG A 221 65.48 46.66 -27.65
N LYS A 222 65.68 45.34 -27.77
CA LYS A 222 67.01 44.73 -27.68
C LYS A 222 67.93 45.28 -28.76
N GLN A 223 67.43 45.41 -30.00
CA GLN A 223 68.20 46.02 -31.09
C GLN A 223 68.54 47.49 -30.79
N SER A 224 67.58 48.28 -30.28
CA SER A 224 67.81 49.67 -29.86
C SER A 224 68.84 49.78 -28.73
N TYR A 225 68.78 48.90 -27.73
CA TYR A 225 69.75 48.82 -26.65
C TYR A 225 71.15 48.46 -27.14
N LEU A 226 71.27 47.48 -28.04
CA LEU A 226 72.55 47.12 -28.66
C LEU A 226 73.13 48.28 -29.48
N ALA A 227 72.30 49.00 -30.23
CA ALA A 227 72.72 50.20 -30.96
C ALA A 227 73.22 51.29 -30.00
N ALA A 228 72.51 51.56 -28.91
CA ALA A 228 72.95 52.51 -27.88
C ALA A 228 74.27 52.09 -27.21
N LYS A 229 74.49 50.79 -27.03
CA LYS A 229 75.73 50.24 -26.48
C LYS A 229 76.92 50.46 -27.42
N GLU A 230 76.73 50.29 -28.73
CA GLU A 230 77.76 50.59 -29.73
C GLU A 230 78.01 52.10 -29.83
N GLU A 231 76.98 52.94 -29.75
CA GLU A 231 77.15 54.41 -29.68
C GLU A 231 77.98 54.82 -28.45
N LEU A 232 77.74 54.22 -27.29
CA LEU A 232 78.52 54.46 -26.08
C LEU A 232 79.99 54.07 -26.28
N LYS A 233 80.25 52.94 -26.94
CA LYS A 233 81.61 52.49 -27.25
C LYS A 233 82.32 53.50 -28.16
N ILE A 234 81.67 53.93 -29.24
CA ILE A 234 82.20 54.95 -30.16
C ILE A 234 82.50 56.26 -29.43
N ALA A 235 81.59 56.71 -28.54
CA ALA A 235 81.79 57.92 -27.75
C ALA A 235 82.95 57.79 -26.75
N THR A 236 83.14 56.59 -26.16
CA THR A 236 84.26 56.30 -25.25
C THR A 236 85.59 56.32 -26.00
N ASP A 237 85.66 55.69 -27.16
CA ASP A 237 86.85 55.66 -28.01
C ASP A 237 87.22 57.06 -28.49
N TRP A 238 86.22 57.86 -28.91
CA TRP A 238 86.41 59.28 -29.23
C TRP A 238 86.98 60.02 -28.03
N GLN A 239 86.35 59.96 -26.86
CA GLN A 239 86.80 60.67 -25.67
C GLN A 239 88.26 60.35 -25.34
N ALA A 240 88.67 59.08 -25.46
CA ALA A 240 90.05 58.66 -25.29
C ALA A 240 91.00 59.33 -26.31
N GLN A 241 90.61 59.38 -27.59
CA GLN A 241 91.37 60.08 -28.63
C GLN A 241 91.49 61.58 -28.36
N CYS A 242 90.40 62.24 -27.97
CA CYS A 242 90.42 63.67 -27.63
C CYS A 242 91.29 63.98 -26.41
N ARG A 243 91.25 63.13 -25.38
CA ARG A 243 92.15 63.27 -24.20
C ARG A 243 93.62 63.08 -24.57
N ALA A 244 93.92 62.11 -25.44
CA ALA A 244 95.27 61.91 -25.95
C ALA A 244 95.75 63.12 -26.78
N ALA A 245 94.90 63.64 -27.67
CA ALA A 245 95.19 64.82 -28.48
C ALA A 245 95.37 66.09 -27.65
N GLU A 246 94.52 66.34 -26.65
CA GLU A 246 94.68 67.47 -25.72
C GLU A 246 95.99 67.37 -24.95
N LYS A 247 96.34 66.18 -24.45
CA LYS A 247 97.61 65.96 -23.74
C LYS A 247 98.81 66.21 -24.64
N ALA A 248 98.78 65.74 -25.88
CA ALA A 248 99.85 65.96 -26.86
C ALA A 248 99.97 67.46 -27.23
N ALA A 249 98.86 68.10 -27.59
CA ALA A 249 98.84 69.52 -27.96
C ALA A 249 99.28 70.43 -26.80
N SER A 250 98.87 70.11 -25.57
CA SER A 250 99.30 70.84 -24.37
C SER A 250 100.79 70.66 -24.09
N ALA A 251 101.33 69.46 -24.26
CA ALA A 251 102.76 69.20 -24.10
C ALA A 251 103.60 69.95 -25.14
N GLU A 252 103.18 69.94 -26.41
CA GLU A 252 103.81 70.72 -27.48
C GLU A 252 103.77 72.22 -27.19
N ALA A 253 102.59 72.76 -26.85
CA ALA A 253 102.43 74.18 -26.54
C ALA A 253 103.32 74.61 -25.35
N GLN A 254 103.39 73.80 -24.29
CA GLN A 254 104.28 74.08 -23.16
C GLN A 254 105.77 74.04 -23.53
N SER A 255 106.18 73.10 -24.39
CA SER A 255 107.56 73.01 -24.88
C SER A 255 107.93 74.26 -25.70
N GLU A 256 107.06 74.66 -26.62
CA GLU A 256 107.26 75.83 -27.50
C GLU A 256 107.29 77.14 -26.71
N VAL A 257 106.37 77.33 -25.76
CA VAL A 257 106.37 78.52 -24.89
C VAL A 257 107.65 78.58 -24.05
N ARG A 258 108.09 77.45 -23.45
CA ARG A 258 109.36 77.41 -22.71
C ARG A 258 110.56 77.73 -23.61
N GLY A 259 110.56 77.22 -24.84
CA GLY A 259 111.58 77.51 -25.84
C GLY A 259 111.65 78.99 -26.19
N ALA A 260 110.51 79.60 -26.50
CA ALA A 260 110.38 81.03 -26.80
C ALA A 260 110.86 81.91 -25.64
N VAL A 261 110.41 81.62 -24.41
CA VAL A 261 110.83 82.35 -23.20
C VAL A 261 112.33 82.20 -22.94
N SER A 262 112.87 80.99 -23.09
CA SER A 262 114.30 80.73 -22.87
C SER A 262 115.18 81.46 -23.88
N GLN A 263 114.77 81.49 -25.16
CA GLN A 263 115.48 82.28 -26.18
C GLN A 263 115.48 83.77 -25.84
N TYR A 264 114.37 84.30 -25.34
CA TYR A 264 114.27 85.71 -24.97
C TYR A 264 115.10 86.05 -23.72
N MET A 265 115.04 85.21 -22.69
CA MET A 265 115.77 85.41 -21.42
C MET A 265 117.30 85.26 -21.57
N LEU A 266 117.77 84.37 -22.45
CA LEU A 266 119.20 84.13 -22.65
C LEU A 266 119.86 85.11 -23.65
N LYS A 267 119.11 85.66 -24.61
CA LYS A 267 119.67 86.51 -25.68
C LYS A 267 119.56 88.01 -25.44
N VAL A 268 118.85 88.46 -24.40
CA VAL A 268 118.76 89.89 -24.07
C VAL A 268 119.77 90.22 -22.97
N PRO A 269 120.93 90.85 -23.28
CA PRO A 269 121.82 91.37 -22.24
C PRO A 269 121.08 92.49 -21.50
N LYS A 270 121.24 92.58 -20.18
CA LYS A 270 120.51 93.51 -19.29
C LYS A 270 120.54 95.00 -19.69
N PHE A 271 121.30 95.44 -20.70
CA PHE A 271 121.52 96.85 -21.02
C PHE A 271 121.78 97.17 -22.52
N LYS A 272 121.40 96.32 -23.49
CA LYS A 272 121.51 96.68 -24.93
C LYS A 272 120.15 96.67 -25.64
N PRO A 273 119.86 97.66 -26.51
CA PRO A 273 118.68 97.62 -27.36
C PRO A 273 118.77 96.37 -28.26
N ILE A 274 117.67 95.62 -28.30
CA ILE A 274 117.51 94.44 -29.13
C ILE A 274 117.64 94.88 -30.60
N ASP A 275 118.49 94.24 -31.38
CA ASP A 275 118.57 94.53 -32.80
C ASP A 275 117.31 94.06 -33.54
N ALA A 276 117.03 94.66 -34.70
CA ALA A 276 115.81 94.36 -35.45
C ALA A 276 115.69 92.88 -35.84
N ALA A 277 116.82 92.19 -36.04
CA ALA A 277 116.85 90.76 -36.38
C ALA A 277 116.41 89.88 -35.21
N THR A 278 116.89 90.16 -33.99
CA THR A 278 116.52 89.42 -32.77
C THR A 278 115.06 89.69 -32.40
N ALA A 279 114.58 90.92 -32.60
CA ALA A 279 113.18 91.26 -32.40
C ALA A 279 112.26 90.53 -33.40
N ALA A 280 112.64 90.44 -34.68
CA ALA A 280 111.89 89.70 -35.70
C ALA A 280 111.84 88.18 -35.40
N ALA A 281 112.98 87.56 -35.06
CA ALA A 281 113.02 86.15 -34.71
C ALA A 281 112.19 85.81 -33.46
N ALA A 282 112.15 86.72 -32.47
CA ALA A 282 111.31 86.54 -31.31
C ALA A 282 109.82 86.73 -31.61
N ALA A 283 109.46 87.64 -32.52
CA ALA A 283 108.08 87.80 -32.97
C ALA A 283 107.59 86.54 -33.71
N GLU A 284 108.41 85.94 -34.56
CA GLU A 284 108.10 84.66 -35.22
C GLU A 284 107.95 83.51 -34.21
N SER A 285 108.88 83.40 -33.24
CA SER A 285 108.79 82.39 -32.17
C SER A 285 107.53 82.56 -31.31
N ASN A 286 107.17 83.80 -30.97
CA ASN A 286 105.93 84.10 -30.26
C ASN A 286 104.68 83.76 -31.10
N ALA A 287 104.69 84.06 -32.40
CA ALA A 287 103.58 83.70 -33.28
C ALA A 287 103.40 82.18 -33.36
N HIS A 288 104.49 81.42 -33.43
CA HIS A 288 104.45 79.95 -33.40
C HIS A 288 103.92 79.42 -32.05
N ALA A 289 104.38 79.97 -30.92
CA ALA A 289 103.91 79.60 -29.59
C ALA A 289 102.40 79.90 -29.40
N ILE A 290 101.92 81.05 -29.90
CA ILE A 290 100.49 81.41 -29.88
C ILE A 290 99.68 80.43 -30.71
N ALA A 291 100.14 80.06 -31.92
CA ALA A 291 99.44 79.08 -32.77
C ALA A 291 99.32 77.71 -32.07
N LYS A 292 100.38 77.27 -31.37
CA LYS A 292 100.36 76.02 -30.58
C LYS A 292 99.44 76.10 -29.38
N MET A 293 99.38 77.24 -28.69
CA MET A 293 98.39 77.46 -27.62
C MET A 293 96.95 77.44 -28.15
N GLN A 294 96.68 78.03 -29.32
CA GLN A 294 95.36 77.97 -29.96
C GLN A 294 94.98 76.53 -30.34
N ALA A 295 95.93 75.73 -30.83
CA ALA A 295 95.71 74.30 -31.09
C ALA A 295 95.39 73.52 -29.80
N ALA A 296 96.08 73.80 -28.70
CA ALA A 296 95.78 73.21 -27.39
C ALA A 296 94.39 73.60 -26.87
N ALA A 297 93.98 74.87 -27.04
CA ALA A 297 92.63 75.33 -26.69
C ALA A 297 91.55 74.62 -27.53
N ALA A 298 91.77 74.48 -28.84
CA ALA A 298 90.86 73.74 -29.72
C ALA A 298 90.74 72.26 -29.31
N ALA A 299 91.84 71.61 -28.93
CA ALA A 299 91.83 70.23 -28.43
C ALA A 299 91.06 70.10 -27.10
N SER A 300 91.16 71.09 -26.21
CA SER A 300 90.39 71.13 -24.96
C SER A 300 88.87 71.30 -25.19
N ILE A 301 88.48 72.12 -26.16
CA ILE A 301 87.08 72.24 -26.59
C ILE A 301 86.59 70.90 -27.16
N ALA A 302 87.37 70.25 -28.02
CA ALA A 302 87.03 68.95 -28.60
C ALA A 302 86.86 67.86 -27.52
N ARG A 303 87.70 67.87 -26.47
CA ARG A 303 87.51 66.99 -25.31
C ARG A 303 86.20 67.27 -24.59
N THR A 304 85.88 68.53 -24.33
CA THR A 304 84.62 68.89 -23.64
C THR A 304 83.42 68.38 -24.43
N GLN A 305 83.42 68.57 -25.75
CA GLN A 305 82.39 68.02 -26.64
C GLN A 305 82.33 66.48 -26.61
N ALA A 306 83.47 65.80 -26.47
CA ALA A 306 83.52 64.34 -26.34
C ALA A 306 82.98 63.86 -24.98
N ASP A 307 83.27 64.59 -23.89
CA ASP A 307 82.72 64.33 -22.57
C ASP A 307 81.17 64.48 -22.59
N ASP A 308 80.63 65.51 -23.25
CA ASP A 308 79.18 65.71 -23.42
C ASP A 308 78.52 64.59 -24.25
N ARG A 309 79.18 64.17 -25.35
CA ARG A 309 78.71 63.05 -26.17
C ARG A 309 78.67 61.74 -25.40
N LEU A 310 79.69 61.48 -24.57
CA LEU A 310 79.73 60.31 -23.71
C LEU A 310 78.60 60.35 -22.68
N ALA A 311 78.36 61.51 -22.05
CA ALA A 311 77.26 61.68 -21.10
C ALA A 311 75.90 61.41 -21.77
N THR A 312 75.70 61.93 -22.99
CA THR A 312 74.47 61.71 -23.77
C THR A 312 74.29 60.24 -24.15
N ALA A 313 75.36 59.57 -24.60
CA ALA A 313 75.30 58.15 -24.95
C ALA A 313 75.02 57.26 -23.72
N ASN A 314 75.60 57.57 -22.57
CA ASN A 314 75.30 56.89 -21.30
C ASN A 314 73.84 57.06 -20.89
N ALA A 315 73.31 58.29 -20.97
CA ALA A 315 71.91 58.56 -20.63
C ALA A 315 70.96 57.79 -21.56
N ARG A 316 71.28 57.72 -22.86
CA ARG A 316 70.51 56.94 -23.83
C ARG A 316 70.56 55.44 -23.53
N LEU A 317 71.74 54.88 -23.23
CA LEU A 317 71.87 53.47 -22.89
C LEU A 317 71.05 53.12 -21.63
N ALA A 318 71.06 53.98 -20.62
CA ALA A 318 70.27 53.80 -19.40
C ALA A 318 68.76 53.81 -19.71
N ALA A 319 68.29 54.77 -20.50
CA ALA A 319 66.88 54.87 -20.89
C ALA A 319 66.41 53.65 -21.71
N GLU A 320 67.22 53.20 -22.68
CA GLU A 320 66.92 52.00 -23.48
C GLU A 320 66.97 50.73 -22.62
N GLY A 321 67.88 50.65 -21.64
CA GLY A 321 67.96 49.55 -20.69
C GLY A 321 66.71 49.44 -19.80
N GLU A 322 66.23 50.57 -19.27
CA GLU A 322 64.99 50.62 -18.49
C GLU A 322 63.78 50.25 -19.36
N ALA A 323 63.71 50.78 -20.58
CA ALA A 323 62.64 50.45 -21.53
C ALA A 323 62.64 48.96 -21.88
N LEU A 324 63.81 48.35 -22.12
CA LEU A 324 63.92 46.93 -22.38
C LEU A 324 63.46 46.11 -21.17
N SER A 325 63.95 46.43 -19.97
CA SER A 325 63.57 45.73 -18.74
C SER A 325 62.06 45.77 -18.49
N LYS A 326 61.42 46.93 -18.73
CA LYS A 326 59.97 47.07 -18.61
C LYS A 326 59.22 46.20 -19.62
N ALA A 327 59.68 46.15 -20.86
CA ALA A 327 59.06 45.31 -21.90
C ALA A 327 59.20 43.81 -21.58
N GLU A 328 60.36 43.38 -21.07
CA GLU A 328 60.59 41.99 -20.64
C GLU A 328 59.69 41.61 -19.45
N ALA A 329 59.51 42.53 -18.49
CA ALA A 329 58.59 42.36 -17.38
C ALA A 329 57.12 42.25 -17.85
N ASP A 330 56.70 43.07 -18.82
CA ASP A 330 55.35 42.99 -19.42
C ASP A 330 55.12 41.63 -20.09
N VAL A 331 56.11 41.09 -20.82
CA VAL A 331 56.02 39.75 -21.41
C VAL A 331 55.92 38.66 -20.34
N THR A 332 56.71 38.76 -19.28
CA THR A 332 56.66 37.78 -18.17
C THR A 332 55.30 37.81 -17.47
N ALA A 333 54.72 39.00 -17.27
CA ALA A 333 53.37 39.15 -16.73
C ALA A 333 52.32 38.52 -17.65
N LEU A 334 52.44 38.70 -18.97
CA LEU A 334 51.56 38.05 -19.95
C LEU A 334 51.70 36.52 -19.95
N GLU A 335 52.89 35.98 -19.74
CA GLU A 335 53.10 34.52 -19.62
C GLU A 335 52.39 33.95 -18.38
N TRP A 336 52.44 34.67 -17.25
CA TRP A 336 51.70 34.27 -16.05
C TRP A 336 50.19 34.30 -16.27
N ILE A 337 49.68 35.34 -16.93
CA ILE A 337 48.25 35.45 -17.28
C ILE A 337 47.85 34.32 -18.23
N ARG A 338 48.66 34.03 -19.25
CA ARG A 338 48.44 32.94 -20.20
C ARG A 338 48.36 31.59 -19.50
N ALA A 339 49.31 31.29 -18.60
CA ALA A 339 49.31 30.05 -17.84
C ALA A 339 48.01 29.88 -17.02
N ARG A 340 47.54 30.97 -16.40
CA ARG A 340 46.27 30.95 -15.67
C ARG A 340 45.07 30.74 -16.58
N ARG A 341 45.06 31.34 -17.77
CA ARG A 341 43.99 31.11 -18.77
C ARG A 341 44.02 29.71 -19.37
N GLN A 342 45.19 29.11 -19.55
CA GLN A 342 45.31 27.70 -19.95
C GLN A 342 44.68 26.80 -18.89
N GLN A 343 44.94 27.07 -17.62
CA GLN A 343 44.28 26.35 -16.52
C GLN A 343 42.75 26.54 -16.55
N ASP A 344 42.24 27.76 -16.77
CA ASP A 344 40.80 28.01 -16.92
C ASP A 344 40.19 27.20 -18.08
N VAL A 345 40.90 27.08 -19.21
CA VAL A 345 40.48 26.27 -20.38
C VAL A 345 40.44 24.78 -20.00
N GLU A 346 41.47 24.27 -19.32
CA GLU A 346 41.50 22.87 -18.86
C GLU A 346 40.37 22.57 -17.88
N ASP A 347 40.10 23.46 -16.93
CA ASP A 347 39.04 23.26 -15.94
C ASP A 347 37.65 23.27 -16.58
N LYS A 348 37.44 24.13 -17.58
CA LYS A 348 36.21 24.13 -18.40
C LYS A 348 36.11 22.88 -19.27
N MET A 349 37.19 22.41 -19.87
CA MET A 349 37.21 21.16 -20.63
C MET A 349 36.88 19.96 -19.73
N ARG A 350 37.38 19.94 -18.48
CA ARG A 350 36.99 18.93 -17.48
C ARG A 350 35.51 19.03 -17.12
N ALA A 351 34.93 20.23 -17.05
CA ALA A 351 33.49 20.41 -16.82
C ALA A 351 32.66 19.82 -17.96
N VAL A 352 32.99 20.17 -19.22
CA VAL A 352 32.37 19.61 -20.42
C VAL A 352 32.46 18.07 -20.42
N ASN A 353 33.65 17.51 -20.22
CA ASN A 353 33.85 16.06 -20.18
C ASN A 353 33.04 15.38 -19.07
N ARG A 354 32.90 16.01 -17.89
CA ARG A 354 32.05 15.48 -16.81
C ARG A 354 30.57 15.48 -17.21
N THR A 355 30.08 16.55 -17.85
CA THR A 355 28.70 16.60 -18.34
C THR A 355 28.43 15.60 -19.45
N GLU A 356 29.38 15.39 -20.38
CA GLU A 356 29.26 14.36 -21.42
C GLU A 356 29.26 12.94 -20.84
N GLN A 357 30.11 12.67 -19.84
CA GLN A 357 30.12 11.37 -19.15
C GLN A 357 28.80 11.08 -18.44
N LEU A 358 28.16 12.09 -17.83
CA LEU A 358 26.85 11.94 -17.19
C LEU A 358 25.75 11.61 -18.21
N LEU A 359 25.74 12.32 -19.34
CA LEU A 359 24.80 12.04 -20.44
C LEU A 359 24.96 10.61 -20.98
N HIS A 360 26.21 10.17 -21.20
CA HIS A 360 26.47 8.80 -21.67
C HIS A 360 26.17 7.73 -20.61
N ALA A 361 26.38 8.02 -19.32
CA ALA A 361 26.02 7.09 -18.25
C ALA A 361 24.50 6.90 -18.17
N ASP A 362 23.72 7.97 -18.33
CA ASP A 362 22.26 7.91 -18.35
C ASP A 362 21.75 7.18 -19.60
N ASP A 363 22.31 7.42 -20.79
CA ASP A 363 22.02 6.66 -22.02
C ASP A 363 22.25 5.15 -21.85
N VAL A 364 23.37 4.75 -21.23
CA VAL A 364 23.70 3.35 -20.96
C VAL A 364 22.71 2.74 -19.95
N LYS A 365 22.33 3.50 -18.93
CA LYS A 365 21.35 3.06 -17.92
C LYS A 365 19.97 2.86 -18.53
N GLN A 366 19.55 3.75 -19.43
CA GLN A 366 18.30 3.63 -20.17
C GLN A 366 18.28 2.43 -21.11
N ARG A 367 19.38 2.20 -21.85
CA ARG A 367 19.51 1.01 -22.73
C ARG A 367 19.50 -0.30 -21.92
N ALA A 368 20.16 -0.33 -20.77
CA ALA A 368 20.14 -1.49 -19.88
C ALA A 368 18.72 -1.76 -19.33
N GLN A 369 17.99 -0.72 -18.94
CA GLN A 369 16.60 -0.86 -18.48
C GLN A 369 15.64 -1.28 -19.61
N ALA A 370 15.83 -0.78 -20.82
CA ALA A 370 15.07 -1.19 -21.99
C ALA A 370 15.32 -2.68 -22.31
N ALA A 371 16.57 -3.13 -22.31
CA ALA A 371 16.93 -4.53 -22.51
C ALA A 371 16.35 -5.46 -21.43
N VAL A 372 16.32 -5.02 -20.17
CA VAL A 372 15.67 -5.79 -19.08
C VAL A 372 14.14 -5.87 -19.28
N LYS A 373 13.51 -4.81 -19.77
CA LYS A 373 12.07 -4.83 -20.10
C LYS A 373 11.77 -5.72 -21.30
N GLU A 374 12.62 -5.69 -22.33
CA GLU A 374 12.51 -6.54 -23.51
C GLU A 374 12.70 -8.02 -23.15
N ALA A 375 13.72 -8.35 -22.36
CA ALA A 375 13.94 -9.71 -21.84
C ALA A 375 12.77 -10.20 -20.96
N ARG A 376 12.12 -9.29 -20.21
CA ARG A 376 10.91 -9.61 -19.43
C ARG A 376 9.69 -9.84 -20.32
N ALA A 377 9.52 -9.04 -21.37
CA ALA A 377 8.46 -9.22 -22.35
C ALA A 377 8.64 -10.54 -23.12
N GLU A 378 9.86 -10.89 -23.52
CA GLU A 378 10.17 -12.18 -24.14
C GLU A 378 9.90 -13.36 -23.21
N MET A 379 10.13 -13.22 -21.89
CA MET A 379 9.74 -14.25 -20.92
C MET A 379 8.22 -14.38 -20.78
N GLU A 380 7.46 -13.29 -20.82
CA GLU A 380 5.98 -13.28 -20.77
C GLU A 380 5.31 -13.74 -22.08
N ASP A 381 6.01 -13.63 -23.22
CA ASP A 381 5.54 -14.08 -24.54
C ASP A 381 6.02 -15.47 -24.96
N THR A 382 6.74 -16.20 -24.10
CA THR A 382 6.95 -17.63 -24.34
C THR A 382 5.62 -18.39 -24.22
N PRO A 383 5.13 -19.03 -25.31
CA PRO A 383 3.82 -19.70 -25.33
C PRO A 383 3.75 -20.96 -24.46
N LYS A 384 4.84 -21.34 -23.78
CA LYS A 384 4.88 -22.48 -22.87
C LYS A 384 4.34 -22.18 -21.46
N LEU A 385 4.09 -20.92 -21.11
CA LEU A 385 3.47 -20.54 -19.84
C LEU A 385 1.98 -20.17 -19.97
N LYS A 386 1.52 -19.69 -21.14
CA LYS A 386 0.09 -19.42 -21.40
C LYS A 386 -0.74 -20.70 -21.64
N ALA A 387 -0.11 -21.82 -21.99
CA ALA A 387 -0.80 -23.12 -22.09
C ALA A 387 -1.15 -23.74 -20.71
N ALA A 388 -0.76 -23.12 -19.59
CA ALA A 388 -1.07 -23.58 -18.24
C ALA A 388 -2.20 -22.79 -17.55
N SER A 389 -2.79 -21.78 -18.21
CA SER A 389 -3.77 -20.87 -17.58
C SER A 389 -5.14 -20.80 -18.25
N GLU A 390 -5.49 -21.72 -19.16
CA GLU A 390 -6.90 -21.95 -19.49
C GLU A 390 -7.52 -22.94 -18.47
N PRO A 391 -8.75 -22.70 -17.99
CA PRO A 391 -9.38 -23.55 -16.98
C PRO A 391 -9.79 -24.87 -17.63
N THR A 392 -8.86 -25.82 -17.64
CA THR A 392 -9.23 -27.22 -17.87
C THR A 392 -10.07 -27.67 -16.67
N LYS A 393 -11.22 -28.27 -17.00
CA LYS A 393 -12.12 -29.00 -16.11
C LYS A 393 -11.35 -29.72 -14.99
N PRO A 394 -11.92 -29.78 -13.77
CA PRO A 394 -11.15 -30.01 -12.55
C PRO A 394 -10.32 -31.29 -12.61
N PHE A 395 -9.01 -31.08 -12.60
CA PHE A 395 -7.91 -32.04 -12.44
C PHE A 395 -8.10 -33.03 -11.26
N TRP A 396 -9.01 -32.72 -10.33
CA TRP A 396 -9.36 -33.55 -9.18
C TRP A 396 -10.09 -34.85 -9.52
N GLU A 397 -10.84 -34.93 -10.63
CA GLU A 397 -11.54 -36.17 -11.02
C GLU A 397 -10.60 -37.24 -11.59
N LYS A 398 -9.43 -36.86 -12.13
CA LYS A 398 -8.49 -37.80 -12.77
C LYS A 398 -7.38 -38.31 -11.85
N HIS A 399 -7.16 -37.65 -10.70
CA HIS A 399 -6.11 -38.01 -9.73
C HIS A 399 -6.62 -38.61 -8.41
N ALA A 400 -7.94 -38.65 -8.19
CA ALA A 400 -8.53 -39.36 -7.06
C ALA A 400 -8.41 -40.89 -7.20
N GLU A 401 -8.36 -41.43 -8.42
CA GLU A 401 -8.18 -42.87 -8.66
C GLU A 401 -6.72 -43.33 -8.53
N THR A 402 -5.74 -42.47 -8.82
CA THR A 402 -4.31 -42.84 -8.73
C THR A 402 -3.71 -42.69 -7.33
N LEU A 403 -4.35 -41.94 -6.43
CA LEU A 403 -3.89 -41.78 -5.03
C LEU A 403 -4.35 -42.90 -4.09
N ARG A 404 -5.23 -43.81 -4.54
CA ARG A 404 -5.58 -45.02 -3.78
C ARG A 404 -4.55 -46.15 -3.92
N GLU A 405 -3.68 -46.11 -4.93
CA GLU A 405 -2.72 -47.18 -5.23
C GLU A 405 -1.30 -46.98 -4.67
N PHE A 406 -0.97 -45.80 -4.12
CA PHE A 406 0.38 -45.50 -3.60
C PHE A 406 0.50 -45.42 -2.07
N ALA A 407 -0.50 -45.88 -1.32
CA ALA A 407 -0.39 -46.08 0.11
C ALA A 407 0.44 -47.35 0.44
N SER A 408 1.73 -47.32 0.13
CA SER A 408 2.71 -48.30 0.64
C SER A 408 3.84 -47.58 1.40
N PRO A 409 4.44 -48.23 2.43
CA PRO A 409 5.17 -47.53 3.49
C PRO A 409 6.54 -46.98 3.09
N THR A 410 7.00 -47.21 1.86
CA THR A 410 8.34 -46.86 1.39
C THR A 410 8.45 -45.48 0.73
N GLY A 411 7.33 -44.76 0.53
CA GLY A 411 7.32 -43.43 -0.10
C GLY A 411 7.64 -42.25 0.83
N ALA A 412 7.71 -42.46 2.14
CA ALA A 412 7.89 -41.37 3.12
C ALA A 412 9.30 -40.76 3.13
N GLY A 413 10.31 -41.48 2.62
CA GLY A 413 11.72 -41.03 2.62
C GLY A 413 12.10 -40.07 1.49
N LEU A 414 11.39 -40.11 0.36
CA LEU A 414 11.72 -39.29 -0.83
C LEU A 414 11.11 -37.88 -0.77
N VAL A 415 9.93 -37.76 -0.14
CA VAL A 415 9.22 -36.47 -0.01
C VAL A 415 9.91 -35.54 1.00
N THR A 416 10.57 -36.10 2.02
CA THR A 416 11.32 -35.33 3.01
C THR A 416 12.67 -34.82 2.49
N ALA A 417 13.35 -35.57 1.61
CA ALA A 417 14.59 -35.13 0.97
C ALA A 417 14.38 -34.00 -0.06
N ALA A 418 13.31 -34.06 -0.85
CA ALA A 418 12.96 -33.01 -1.81
C ALA A 418 12.51 -31.71 -1.11
N GLY A 419 11.76 -31.83 0.00
CA GLY A 419 11.35 -30.69 0.82
C GLY A 419 12.52 -29.95 1.49
N LEU A 420 13.53 -30.68 1.98
CA LEU A 420 14.72 -30.09 2.60
C LEU A 420 15.62 -29.36 1.58
N CYS A 421 15.77 -29.89 0.36
CA CYS A 421 16.52 -29.21 -0.70
C CYS A 421 15.85 -27.90 -1.15
N ALA A 422 14.52 -27.87 -1.26
CA ALA A 422 13.78 -26.67 -1.65
C ALA A 422 13.88 -25.55 -0.58
N VAL A 423 13.86 -25.92 0.71
CA VAL A 423 14.01 -24.96 1.82
C VAL A 423 15.44 -24.45 1.93
N PHE A 424 16.46 -25.27 1.63
CA PHE A 424 17.86 -24.83 1.66
C PHE A 424 18.20 -23.86 0.51
N VAL A 425 17.65 -24.09 -0.68
CA VAL A 425 17.81 -23.20 -1.84
C VAL A 425 17.09 -21.86 -1.62
N MET A 426 15.87 -21.87 -1.07
CA MET A 426 15.16 -20.62 -0.71
C MET A 426 15.90 -19.79 0.35
N ARG A 427 16.54 -20.43 1.33
CA ARG A 427 17.30 -19.71 2.37
C ARG A 427 18.56 -19.03 1.82
N LYS A 428 19.26 -19.65 0.86
CA LYS A 428 20.42 -19.09 0.17
C LYS A 428 20.06 -17.89 -0.72
N VAL A 429 18.90 -17.94 -1.39
CA VAL A 429 18.41 -16.86 -2.28
C VAL A 429 17.89 -15.65 -1.49
N LEU A 430 17.31 -15.86 -0.29
CA LEU A 430 16.74 -14.78 0.52
C LEU A 430 17.71 -14.09 1.49
N THR A 431 18.88 -14.68 1.79
CA THR A 431 19.82 -14.11 2.78
C THR A 431 21.12 -13.54 2.20
N GLY A 432 21.35 -13.62 0.88
CA GLY A 432 22.41 -12.87 0.21
C GLY A 432 23.83 -13.08 0.76
N VAL A 433 24.23 -14.33 1.01
CA VAL A 433 25.63 -14.75 1.24
C VAL A 433 26.04 -15.88 0.29
#